data_AF-A0A6I5CEI0-F1
#
_entry.id   AF-A0A6I5CEI0-F1
#
_cell.length_a   1.000
_cell.length_b   1.000
_cell.length_c   1.000
_cell.angle_alpha   90.00
_cell.angle_beta   90.00
_cell.angle_gamma   90.00
#
_symmetry.space_group_name_H-M   'P 1'
#
loop_
_entity.id
_entity.type
_entity.pdbx_description
1 polymer ?
#
loop_
_entity_poly.entity_id
_entity_poly.type
_entity_poly.pdbx_seq_one_letter_code
_entity_poly.pdbx_strand_id
1 'polypeptide(L)'
;MTDRWALAPAEDGGADVAPLGPDGLPSGPVRREPDLAESVRSRPDVTRWVWRSTAEVYPRLLDAGVRVERCYDIEDAETLLLGHEGRHGEPRSAAAALARLRGGPVPRDPPQRAAE
;
A
#
# COMPACT_ATOMS: atom_id res chain seq x y z
N MET A 1 0.21 2.64 -21.24
CA MET A 1 1.11 2.54 -20.08
C MET A 1 0.24 2.55 -18.84
N THR A 2 0.36 1.55 -17.98
CA THR A 2 -0.46 1.47 -16.77
C THR A 2 0.14 2.44 -15.75
N ASP A 3 -0.49 3.61 -15.56
CA ASP A 3 -0.05 4.56 -14.53
C ASP A 3 -0.37 3.97 -13.16
N ARG A 4 0.69 3.48 -12.51
CA ARG A 4 0.67 2.96 -11.16
C ARG A 4 1.19 4.02 -10.20
N TRP A 5 0.56 4.14 -9.05
CA TRP A 5 0.99 5.07 -8.01
C TRP A 5 1.07 4.36 -6.66
N ALA A 6 2.13 4.64 -5.91
CA ALA A 6 2.23 4.28 -4.51
C ALA A 6 1.44 5.30 -3.66
N LEU A 7 0.75 4.79 -2.64
CA LEU A 7 0.03 5.57 -1.64
C LEU A 7 0.29 4.98 -0.25
N ALA A 8 0.85 5.78 0.64
CA ALA A 8 1.07 5.42 2.04
C ALA A 8 0.38 6.45 2.94
N PRO A 9 -0.66 6.09 3.69
CA PRO A 9 -1.28 7.00 4.65
C PRO A 9 -0.27 7.47 5.70
N ALA A 10 -0.30 8.75 6.02
CA ALA A 10 0.44 9.33 7.12
C ALA A 10 -0.44 9.42 8.38
N GLU A 11 0.21 9.51 9.55
CA GLU A 11 -0.47 9.58 10.85
C GLU A 11 -1.28 10.87 11.03
N ASP A 12 -0.89 11.95 10.35
CA ASP A 12 -1.52 13.28 10.37
C ASP A 12 -2.79 13.38 9.50
N GLY A 13 -3.24 12.27 8.90
CA GLY A 13 -4.38 12.24 7.99
C GLY A 13 -4.01 12.43 6.51
N GLY A 14 -2.76 12.80 6.23
CA GLY A 14 -2.23 12.95 4.88
C GLY A 14 -1.78 11.63 4.25
N ALA A 15 -1.00 11.74 3.18
CA ALA A 15 -0.39 10.61 2.51
C ALA A 15 0.95 10.96 1.85
N ASP A 16 1.83 9.98 1.79
CA ASP A 16 2.99 9.99 0.91
C ASP A 16 2.62 9.30 -0.41
N VAL A 17 2.86 9.97 -1.54
CA VAL A 17 2.55 9.47 -2.89
C VAL A 17 3.73 9.54 -3.84
N ALA A 18 3.83 8.58 -4.75
CA ALA A 18 4.80 8.61 -5.83
C ALA A 18 4.29 7.86 -7.08
N PRO A 19 4.57 8.36 -8.30
CA PRO A 19 4.35 7.59 -9.52
C PRO A 19 5.33 6.41 -9.55
N LEU A 20 4.89 5.27 -10.09
CA LEU A 20 5.69 4.07 -10.23
C LEU A 20 5.97 3.75 -11.69
N GLY A 21 7.21 3.38 -11.98
CA GLY A 21 7.64 2.90 -13.28
C GLY A 21 7.13 1.50 -13.63
N PRO A 22 7.45 0.99 -14.84
CA PRO A 22 7.14 -0.38 -15.25
C PRO A 22 7.83 -1.44 -14.36
N ASP A 23 8.98 -1.10 -13.79
CA ASP A 23 9.76 -1.90 -12.83
C ASP A 23 9.20 -1.89 -11.39
N GLY A 24 8.18 -1.06 -11.12
CA GLY A 24 7.60 -0.90 -9.79
C GLY A 24 8.41 0.01 -8.86
N LEU A 25 9.46 0.67 -9.36
CA LEU A 25 10.22 1.66 -8.60
C LEU A 25 9.61 3.06 -8.78
N PRO A 26 9.83 3.99 -7.83
CA PRO A 26 9.41 5.38 -8.01
C PRO A 26 10.01 5.98 -9.28
N SER A 27 9.15 6.46 -10.18
CA SER A 27 9.56 7.18 -11.41
C SER A 27 9.63 8.69 -11.22
N GLY A 28 9.37 9.16 -10.00
CA GLY A 28 9.45 10.56 -9.58
C GLY A 28 9.59 10.66 -8.06
N PRO A 29 9.72 11.90 -7.53
CA PRO A 29 9.89 12.11 -6.10
C PRO A 29 8.64 11.68 -5.31
N VAL A 30 8.87 11.19 -4.09
CA VAL A 30 7.82 11.01 -3.10
C VAL A 30 7.34 12.39 -2.64
N ARG A 31 6.02 12.62 -2.66
CA ARG A 31 5.40 13.86 -2.21
C ARG A 31 4.53 13.58 -1.00
N ARG A 32 4.71 14.38 0.06
CA ARG A 32 3.80 14.46 1.19
C ARG A 32 2.63 15.36 0.82
N GLU A 33 1.42 14.83 0.93
CA GLU A 33 0.17 15.53 0.67
C GLU A 33 -0.69 15.52 1.95
N PRO A 34 -1.38 16.63 2.26
CA PRO A 34 -2.01 16.82 3.57
C PRO A 34 -3.31 16.03 3.75
N ASP A 35 -3.88 15.49 2.67
CA ASP A 35 -5.16 14.78 2.71
C ASP A 35 -5.11 13.52 1.85
N LEU A 36 -5.39 12.37 2.48
CA LEU A 36 -5.39 11.06 1.82
C LEU A 36 -6.42 10.98 0.68
N ALA A 37 -7.63 11.49 0.89
CA ALA A 37 -8.71 11.37 -0.09
C ALA A 37 -8.47 12.26 -1.31
N GLU A 38 -8.01 13.48 -1.10
CA GLU A 38 -7.65 14.44 -2.14
C GLU A 38 -6.43 13.97 -2.94
N SER A 39 -5.47 13.30 -2.27
CA SER A 39 -4.36 12.63 -2.95
C SER A 39 -4.85 11.62 -4.00
N VAL A 40 -5.98 10.97 -3.78
CA VAL A 40 -6.57 10.04 -4.76
C VAL A 40 -7.47 10.79 -5.75
N ARG A 41 -8.34 11.68 -5.26
CA ARG A 41 -9.34 12.40 -6.06
C ARG A 41 -8.72 13.28 -7.14
N SER A 42 -7.59 13.92 -6.84
CA SER A 42 -6.85 14.77 -7.79
C SER A 42 -6.15 14.00 -8.93
N ARG A 43 -6.26 12.67 -8.94
CA ARG A 43 -5.55 11.78 -9.88
C ARG A 43 -6.50 10.80 -10.58
N PRO A 44 -7.49 11.28 -11.34
CA PRO A 44 -8.50 10.43 -11.98
C PRO A 44 -7.91 9.46 -13.03
N ASP A 45 -6.75 9.79 -13.61
CA ASP A 45 -6.11 8.97 -14.64
C ASP A 45 -5.31 7.78 -14.07
N VAL A 46 -5.18 7.68 -12.74
CA VAL A 46 -4.45 6.59 -12.09
C VAL A 46 -5.27 5.30 -12.13
N THR A 47 -4.85 4.40 -13.03
CA THR A 47 -5.53 3.13 -13.27
C THR A 47 -5.32 2.08 -12.17
N ARG A 48 -4.25 2.21 -11.38
CA ARG A 48 -3.96 1.25 -10.30
C ARG A 48 -3.13 1.85 -9.17
N TRP A 49 -3.65 1.75 -7.96
CA TRP A 49 -2.94 2.12 -6.75
C TRP A 49 -2.12 0.97 -6.18
N VAL A 50 -1.06 1.27 -5.47
CA VAL A 50 -0.25 0.32 -4.69
C VAL A 50 -0.19 0.85 -3.27
N TRP A 51 -0.70 0.08 -2.32
CA TRP A 51 -0.69 0.46 -0.92
C TRP A 51 -0.35 -0.72 -0.03
N ARG A 52 -0.03 -0.40 1.22
CA ARG A 52 0.33 -1.39 2.23
C ARG A 52 -0.80 -2.40 2.47
N SER A 53 -1.98 -1.91 2.84
CA SER A 53 -3.12 -2.74 3.25
C SER A 53 -4.45 -2.06 2.87
N THR A 54 -5.31 -2.81 2.20
CA THR A 54 -6.64 -2.38 1.76
C THR A 54 -7.54 -2.15 2.96
N ALA A 55 -7.43 -2.99 4.00
CA ALA A 55 -8.19 -2.85 5.24
C ALA A 55 -7.86 -1.54 5.98
N GLU A 56 -6.63 -1.02 5.83
CA GLU A 56 -6.24 0.27 6.42
C GLU A 56 -6.67 1.47 5.55
N VAL A 57 -6.55 1.34 4.23
CA VAL A 57 -6.63 2.48 3.31
C VAL A 57 -8.05 2.68 2.78
N TYR A 58 -8.70 1.62 2.31
CA TYR A 58 -9.91 1.76 1.51
C TYR A 58 -11.14 2.23 2.28
N PRO A 59 -11.39 1.81 3.54
CA PRO A 59 -12.49 2.36 4.34
C PRO A 59 -12.43 3.88 4.46
N ARG A 60 -11.24 4.44 4.74
CA ARG A 60 -11.03 5.90 4.84
C ARG A 60 -11.34 6.64 3.54
N LEU A 61 -11.03 6.03 2.40
CA LEU A 61 -11.36 6.59 1.08
C LEU A 61 -12.87 6.54 0.83
N LEU A 62 -13.52 5.42 1.16
CA LEU A 62 -14.97 5.26 1.01
C LEU A 62 -15.76 6.25 1.88
N ASP A 63 -15.34 6.46 3.12
CA ASP A 63 -15.93 7.45 4.04
C ASP A 63 -15.83 8.87 3.48
N ALA A 64 -14.75 9.18 2.74
CA ALA A 64 -14.55 10.44 2.04
C ALA A 64 -15.21 10.49 0.64
N GLY A 65 -16.01 9.49 0.28
CA GLY A 65 -16.71 9.39 -1.01
C GLY A 65 -15.80 9.11 -2.20
N VAL A 66 -14.56 8.65 -1.97
CA VAL A 66 -13.58 8.32 -3.02
C VAL A 66 -13.59 6.82 -3.28
N ARG A 67 -13.87 6.43 -4.53
CA ARG A 67 -13.82 5.04 -4.97
C ARG A 67 -12.55 4.77 -5.76
N VAL A 68 -11.93 3.62 -5.49
CA VAL A 68 -10.75 3.13 -6.19
C VAL A 68 -11.10 1.80 -6.84
N GLU A 69 -11.00 1.75 -8.16
CA GLU A 69 -11.41 0.55 -8.91
C GLU A 69 -10.40 -0.59 -8.81
N ARG A 70 -9.10 -0.27 -8.76
CA ARG A 70 -8.02 -1.27 -8.80
C ARG A 70 -6.87 -0.87 -7.88
N CYS A 71 -6.41 -1.83 -7.09
CA CYS A 71 -5.22 -1.70 -6.26
C CYS A 71 -4.34 -2.96 -6.29
N TYR A 72 -3.10 -2.80 -5.85
CA TYR A 72 -2.28 -3.88 -5.31
C TYR A 72 -2.15 -3.65 -3.81
N ASP A 73 -2.38 -4.72 -3.06
CA ASP A 73 -2.20 -4.80 -1.63
C ASP A 73 -0.93 -5.59 -1.35
N ILE A 74 0.03 -4.95 -0.68
CA ILE A 74 1.34 -5.56 -0.40
C ILE A 74 1.20 -6.70 0.61
N GLU A 75 0.40 -6.52 1.67
CA GLU A 75 0.26 -7.51 2.72
C GLU A 75 -0.53 -8.73 2.25
N ASP A 76 -1.53 -8.56 1.40
CA ASP A 76 -2.25 -9.68 0.78
C ASP A 76 -1.35 -10.45 -0.20
N ALA A 77 -0.56 -9.75 -1.01
CA ALA A 77 0.40 -10.40 -1.91
C ALA A 77 1.45 -11.21 -1.12
N GLU A 78 2.02 -10.63 -0.06
CA GLU A 78 2.98 -11.32 0.80
C GLU A 78 2.36 -12.55 1.47
N THR A 79 1.09 -12.47 1.91
CA THR A 79 0.36 -13.61 2.48
C THR A 79 0.31 -14.79 1.51
N LEU A 80 0.02 -14.52 0.24
CA LEU A 80 -0.06 -15.55 -0.81
C LEU A 80 1.30 -16.15 -1.11
N LEU A 81 2.35 -15.32 -1.19
CA LEU A 81 3.73 -15.78 -1.43
C LEU A 81 4.24 -16.66 -0.27
N LEU A 82 4.00 -16.23 0.97
CA LEU A 82 4.32 -17.03 2.15
C LEU A 82 3.57 -18.37 2.16
N GLY A 83 2.29 -18.36 1.81
CA GLY A 83 1.51 -19.58 1.66
C GLY A 83 2.10 -20.53 0.61
N HIS A 84 2.49 -19.99 -0.55
CA HIS A 84 3.14 -20.75 -1.62
C HIS A 84 4.47 -21.37 -1.17
N GLU A 85 5.25 -20.68 -0.34
CA GLU A 85 6.50 -21.16 0.23
C GLU A 85 6.33 -22.11 1.43
N GLY A 86 5.11 -22.42 1.86
CA GLY A 86 4.85 -23.25 3.04
C GLY A 86 5.09 -22.53 4.38
N ARG A 87 5.12 -21.20 4.35
CA ARG A 87 5.42 -20.28 5.46
C ARG A 87 4.18 -19.51 5.92
N HIS A 88 3.00 -20.05 5.66
CA HIS A 88 1.74 -19.43 6.02
C HIS A 88 1.70 -19.09 7.52
N GLY A 89 1.34 -17.85 7.86
CA GLY A 89 1.29 -17.35 9.23
C GLY A 89 2.58 -16.67 9.72
N GLU A 90 3.65 -16.66 8.91
CA GLU A 90 4.78 -15.75 9.16
C GLU A 90 4.38 -14.27 9.01
N PRO A 91 5.16 -13.34 9.61
CA PRO A 91 4.93 -11.91 9.43
C PRO A 91 4.90 -11.50 7.96
N ARG A 92 3.81 -10.82 7.58
CA ARG A 92 3.41 -10.45 6.21
C ARG A 92 3.36 -8.94 5.97
N SER A 93 3.62 -8.12 6.98
CA SER A 93 3.64 -6.66 6.85
C SER A 93 4.65 -6.21 5.79
N ALA A 94 4.45 -5.03 5.20
CA ALA A 94 5.40 -4.47 4.23
C ALA A 94 6.83 -4.37 4.79
N ALA A 95 6.99 -4.11 6.10
CA ALA A 95 8.29 -4.12 6.77
C ALA A 95 8.89 -5.54 6.85
N ALA A 96 8.08 -6.55 7.13
CA ALA A 96 8.49 -7.96 7.12
C ALA A 96 8.90 -8.43 5.73
N ALA A 97 8.08 -8.14 4.71
CA ALA A 97 8.38 -8.44 3.31
C ALA A 97 9.69 -7.78 2.86
N LEU A 98 9.89 -6.49 3.19
CA LEU A 98 11.11 -5.76 2.85
C LEU A 98 12.35 -6.34 3.56
N ALA A 99 12.22 -6.69 4.85
CA ALA A 99 13.30 -7.31 5.60
C ALA A 99 13.70 -8.65 4.97
N ARG A 100 12.73 -9.51 4.65
CA ARG A 100 12.94 -10.79 3.96
C ARG A 100 13.63 -10.61 2.61
N LEU A 101 13.15 -9.67 1.79
CA LEU A 101 13.75 -9.32 0.50
C LEU A 101 15.20 -8.86 0.63
N ARG A 102 15.55 -8.16 1.70
CA ARG A 102 16.91 -7.64 1.96
C ARG A 102 17.78 -8.59 2.79
N GLY A 103 17.28 -9.76 3.18
CA GLY A 103 17.99 -10.69 4.08
C GLY A 103 18.20 -10.17 5.51
N GLY A 104 17.38 -9.23 5.96
CA GLY A 104 17.42 -8.65 7.31
C GLY A 104 16.51 -9.38 8.31
N PRO A 105 16.56 -8.98 9.60
CA PRO A 105 15.69 -9.55 10.63
C PRO A 105 14.22 -9.18 10.36
N VAL A 106 13.35 -10.19 10.34
CA VAL A 106 11.90 -10.02 10.07
C VAL A 106 11.20 -9.52 11.34
N PRO A 107 10.63 -8.29 11.35
CA PRO A 107 9.85 -7.81 12.47
C PRO A 107 8.54 -8.60 12.61
N ARG A 108 7.97 -8.60 13.81
CA ARG A 108 6.59 -9.06 14.01
C ARG A 108 5.63 -8.08 13.33
N ASP A 109 4.52 -8.61 12.83
CA ASP A 109 3.47 -7.76 12.28
C ASP A 109 2.86 -6.88 13.39
N PRO A 110 2.52 -5.62 13.08
CA PRO A 110 1.69 -4.84 13.96
C PRO A 110 0.31 -5.50 14.08
N PRO A 111 -0.43 -5.26 15.18
CA PRO A 111 -1.80 -5.73 15.29
C PRO A 111 -2.62 -5.23 14.10
N GLN A 112 -3.38 -6.13 13.50
CA GLN A 112 -4.27 -5.79 12.40
C GLN A 112 -5.35 -4.84 12.95
N ARG A 113 -5.54 -3.68 12.31
CA ARG A 113 -6.71 -2.84 12.65
C ARG A 113 -7.96 -3.60 12.24
N ALA A 114 -8.90 -3.74 13.17
CA ALA A 114 -10.24 -4.19 12.83
C ALA A 114 -10.89 -3.15 11.91
N ALA A 115 -11.69 -3.63 10.94
CA ALA A 115 -12.68 -2.77 10.32
C ALA A 115 -13.76 -2.54 11.38
N GLU A 116 -13.85 -1.30 11.89
CA GLU A 116 -14.98 -0.83 12.70
C GLU A 116 -16.17 -0.47 11.81
#